data_AF-L0N069-F1
#
_entry.id   AF-L0N069-F1
#
_cell.length_a   1.000
_cell.length_b   1.000
_cell.length_c   1.000
_cell.angle_alpha   90.00
_cell.angle_beta   90.00
_cell.angle_gamma   90.00
#
_symmetry.space_group_name_H-M   'P 1'
#
loop_
_entity.id
_entity.type
_entity.pdbx_description
1 polymer ?
#
loop_
_entity_poly.entity_id
_entity_poly.type
_entity_poly.pdbx_seq_one_letter_code
_entity_poly.pdbx_strand_id
1 'polypeptide(L)'
;MSTTTSAVRSHAEAVQVSRTVDYLGLFILFFVLTGSYHIHGMLTMGDWDFWSDWKDRRLWVTVYPIVMITFPAAVQAVIWERLRLPFGATISILGILLGEWINRYFNFWGWTYFPINFVFPTAAVHMAIFLDVVLMLSSSFLFTAVVGGLGWGLLMYPGNWPVIAPLHVPVEYNGMLMSVADIQGYHYVRTGTPEYIRMVEKGTLRTFGKDVAPVSAFFSGFMSILIYFMWHFVGRWFGTVKFVKKT
;
A
#
# COMPACT_ATOMS: atom_id res chain seq x y z
N MET A 1 36.45 -32.76 -25.98
CA MET A 1 35.64 -32.85 -24.75
C MET A 1 35.64 -31.48 -24.11
N SER A 2 34.51 -30.77 -24.15
CA SER A 2 34.36 -29.50 -23.42
C SER A 2 34.17 -29.84 -21.95
N THR A 3 35.23 -29.76 -21.15
CA THR A 3 35.11 -29.87 -19.69
C THR A 3 34.51 -28.57 -19.19
N THR A 4 33.21 -28.56 -18.96
CA THR A 4 32.53 -27.47 -18.28
C THR A 4 33.08 -27.37 -16.86
N THR A 5 33.88 -26.34 -16.58
CA THR A 5 34.32 -26.03 -15.22
C THR A 5 33.11 -25.67 -14.38
N SER A 6 32.79 -26.49 -13.38
CA SER A 6 31.64 -26.28 -12.50
C SER A 6 32.00 -25.36 -11.33
N ALA A 7 31.09 -24.44 -10.98
CA ALA A 7 31.21 -23.60 -9.79
C ALA A 7 30.99 -24.39 -8.48
N VAL A 8 30.44 -25.60 -8.56
CA VAL A 8 30.08 -26.47 -7.42
C VAL A 8 30.62 -27.88 -7.63
N ARG A 9 30.85 -28.61 -6.53
CA ARG A 9 31.47 -29.94 -6.51
C ARG A 9 30.44 -31.07 -6.56
N SER A 10 29.17 -30.80 -6.25
CA SER A 10 28.09 -31.79 -6.30
C SER A 10 26.73 -31.18 -6.66
N HIS A 11 25.79 -32.01 -7.07
CA HIS A 11 24.40 -31.60 -7.30
C HIS A 11 23.73 -31.11 -6.00
N ALA A 12 24.00 -31.77 -4.87
CA ALA A 12 23.45 -31.35 -3.57
C ALA A 12 23.93 -29.95 -3.19
N GLU A 13 25.22 -29.66 -3.41
CA GLU A 13 25.79 -28.33 -3.21
C GLU A 13 25.17 -27.28 -4.15
N ALA A 14 24.92 -27.63 -5.41
CA ALA A 14 24.23 -26.75 -6.37
C ALA A 14 22.84 -26.31 -5.87
N VAL A 15 22.05 -27.26 -5.37
CA VAL A 15 20.71 -27.00 -4.83
C VAL A 15 20.80 -26.16 -3.55
N GLN A 16 21.72 -26.48 -2.65
CA GLN A 16 21.89 -25.74 -1.40
C GLN A 16 22.28 -24.29 -1.64
N VAL A 17 23.25 -24.04 -2.53
CA VAL A 17 23.69 -22.69 -2.88
C VAL A 17 22.55 -21.92 -3.54
N SER A 18 21.84 -22.54 -4.49
CA SER A 18 20.67 -21.93 -5.14
C SER A 18 19.60 -21.49 -4.12
N ARG A 19 19.24 -22.36 -3.17
CA ARG A 19 18.28 -22.02 -2.10
C ARG A 19 18.77 -20.92 -1.16
N THR A 20 20.07 -20.90 -0.87
CA THR A 20 20.66 -19.84 -0.06
C THR A 20 20.55 -18.50 -0.78
N VAL A 21 20.80 -18.47 -2.09
CA VAL A 21 20.61 -17.28 -2.93
C VAL A 21 19.14 -16.85 -3.00
N ASP A 22 18.19 -17.80 -3.09
CA ASP A 22 16.75 -17.50 -3.04
C ASP A 22 16.40 -16.73 -1.75
N TYR A 23 16.85 -17.22 -0.59
CA TYR A 23 16.57 -16.58 0.70
C TYR A 23 17.22 -15.20 0.82
N LEU A 24 18.48 -15.07 0.41
CA LEU A 24 19.19 -13.78 0.45
C LEU A 24 18.52 -12.77 -0.48
N GLY A 25 18.18 -13.18 -1.70
CA GLY A 25 17.49 -12.34 -2.68
C GLY A 25 16.14 -11.88 -2.16
N LEU A 26 15.34 -12.79 -1.60
CA LEU A 26 14.03 -12.47 -1.02
C LEU A 26 14.16 -11.50 0.17
N PHE A 27 15.11 -11.75 1.07
CA PHE A 27 15.35 -10.90 2.25
C PHE A 27 15.74 -9.48 1.85
N ILE A 28 16.72 -9.33 0.94
CA ILE A 28 17.18 -8.03 0.45
C ILE A 28 16.04 -7.30 -0.25
N LEU A 29 15.35 -7.98 -1.17
CA LEU A 29 14.21 -7.41 -1.89
C LEU A 29 13.14 -6.90 -0.91
N PHE A 30 12.76 -7.72 0.06
CA PHE A 30 11.70 -7.37 1.01
C PHE A 30 12.03 -6.11 1.82
N PHE A 31 13.24 -6.01 2.39
CA PHE A 31 13.61 -4.85 3.22
C PHE A 31 13.91 -3.59 2.41
N VAL A 32 14.51 -3.71 1.22
CA VAL A 32 14.72 -2.57 0.32
C VAL A 32 13.38 -2.01 -0.16
N LEU A 33 12.44 -2.88 -0.54
CA LEU A 33 11.08 -2.47 -0.88
C LEU A 33 10.38 -1.85 0.31
N THR A 34 10.45 -2.46 1.49
CA THR A 34 9.83 -1.93 2.71
C THR A 34 10.28 -0.50 2.99
N GLY A 35 11.60 -0.25 3.03
CA GLY A 35 12.11 1.09 3.32
C GLY A 35 11.69 2.13 2.27
N SER A 36 11.86 1.79 0.99
CA SER A 36 11.57 2.72 -0.11
C SER A 36 10.08 3.01 -0.25
N TYR A 37 9.26 1.97 -0.13
CA TYR A 37 7.81 2.09 -0.27
C TYR A 37 7.20 2.81 0.93
N HIS A 38 7.70 2.54 2.14
CA HIS A 38 7.26 3.24 3.34
C HIS A 38 7.57 4.74 3.28
N ILE A 39 8.76 5.14 2.80
CA ILE A 39 9.08 6.57 2.60
C ILE A 39 8.13 7.19 1.57
N HIS A 40 7.90 6.53 0.43
CA HIS A 40 7.00 7.03 -0.61
C HIS A 40 5.57 7.20 -0.08
N GLY A 41 5.02 6.18 0.57
CA GLY A 41 3.67 6.22 1.16
C GLY A 41 3.55 7.26 2.26
N MET A 42 4.51 7.30 3.19
CA MET A 42 4.54 8.27 4.29
C MET A 42 4.51 9.71 3.80
N LEU A 43 5.28 10.04 2.76
CA LEU A 43 5.39 11.42 2.27
C LEU A 43 4.20 11.88 1.42
N THR A 44 3.34 10.98 0.98
CA THR A 44 2.28 11.30 0.00
C THR A 44 0.87 11.01 0.49
N MET A 45 0.67 9.92 1.25
CA MET A 45 -0.61 9.53 1.83
C MET A 45 -0.56 9.34 3.36
N GLY A 46 0.64 9.43 3.95
CA GLY A 46 0.90 9.06 5.34
C GLY A 46 -0.02 9.74 6.35
N ASP A 47 -0.37 11.00 6.15
CA ASP A 47 -1.23 11.73 7.10
C ASP A 47 -2.62 11.09 7.26
N TRP A 48 -3.21 10.57 6.18
CA TRP A 48 -4.47 9.81 6.26
C TRP A 48 -4.30 8.42 6.86
N ASP A 49 -3.11 7.84 6.70
CA ASP A 49 -2.83 6.51 7.23
C ASP A 49 -2.48 6.53 8.73
N PHE A 50 -1.94 7.64 9.24
CA PHE A 50 -1.56 7.79 10.64
C PHE A 50 -2.73 7.88 11.60
N TRP A 51 -3.84 8.50 11.22
CA TRP A 51 -4.89 8.86 12.18
C TRP A 51 -6.25 8.32 11.80
N SER A 52 -7.00 7.79 12.77
CA SER A 52 -8.36 7.31 12.52
C SER A 52 -9.32 8.46 12.17
N ASP A 53 -9.13 9.64 12.74
CA ASP A 53 -9.93 10.83 12.46
C ASP A 53 -9.67 11.43 11.07
N TRP A 54 -8.64 10.97 10.35
CA TRP A 54 -8.38 11.37 8.96
C TRP A 54 -8.96 10.38 7.94
N LYS A 55 -9.36 9.18 8.34
CA LYS A 55 -9.87 8.12 7.43
C LYS A 55 -11.30 8.42 6.98
N ASP A 56 -11.44 9.44 6.13
CA ASP A 56 -12.71 9.94 5.64
C ASP A 56 -13.19 9.25 4.36
N ARG A 57 -14.41 9.60 3.94
CA ARG A 57 -15.07 8.98 2.78
C ARG A 57 -14.56 9.49 1.44
N ARG A 58 -13.83 10.61 1.40
CA ARG A 58 -13.45 11.28 0.16
C ARG A 58 -11.96 11.23 -0.09
N LEU A 59 -11.16 11.82 0.79
CA LEU A 59 -9.73 12.03 0.50
C LEU A 59 -8.92 10.78 0.80
N TRP A 60 -9.12 10.12 1.94
CA TRP A 60 -8.46 8.85 2.24
C TRP A 60 -8.80 7.77 1.19
N VAL A 61 -10.08 7.61 0.85
CA VAL A 61 -10.54 6.68 -0.21
C VAL A 61 -9.95 6.99 -1.58
N THR A 62 -9.59 8.26 -1.85
CA THR A 62 -9.01 8.67 -3.13
C THR A 62 -7.50 8.53 -3.15
N VAL A 63 -6.81 9.13 -2.18
CA VAL A 63 -5.35 9.28 -2.18
C VAL A 63 -4.68 7.94 -1.91
N TYR A 64 -5.18 7.15 -0.96
CA TYR A 64 -4.53 5.91 -0.55
C TYR A 64 -4.43 4.91 -1.71
N PRO A 65 -5.50 4.54 -2.45
CA PRO A 65 -5.37 3.57 -3.55
C PRO A 65 -4.44 4.06 -4.66
N ILE A 66 -4.53 5.35 -5.02
CA ILE A 66 -3.74 5.95 -6.11
C ILE A 66 -2.25 5.90 -5.79
N VAL A 67 -1.86 6.25 -4.56
CA VAL A 67 -0.46 6.20 -4.13
C VAL A 67 0.00 4.76 -3.94
N MET A 68 -0.84 3.90 -3.37
CA MET A 68 -0.43 2.56 -2.96
C MET A 68 -0.42 1.53 -4.09
N ILE A 69 -0.86 1.87 -5.30
CA ILE A 69 -0.70 0.96 -6.44
C ILE A 69 0.69 1.06 -7.11
N THR A 70 1.45 2.11 -6.78
CA THR A 70 2.75 2.45 -7.41
C THR A 70 3.78 1.33 -7.33
N PHE A 71 4.22 0.98 -6.11
CA PHE A 71 5.21 -0.07 -5.88
C PHE A 71 4.70 -1.46 -6.28
N PRO A 72 3.45 -1.87 -5.94
CA PRO A 72 2.86 -3.10 -6.46
C PRO A 72 3.01 -3.25 -7.98
N ALA A 73 2.67 -2.22 -8.77
CA ALA A 73 2.80 -2.27 -10.22
C ALA A 73 4.25 -2.39 -10.68
N ALA A 74 5.17 -1.62 -10.10
CA ALA A 74 6.58 -1.68 -10.46
C ALA A 74 7.24 -3.02 -10.10
N VAL A 75 6.91 -3.57 -8.94
CA VAL A 75 7.43 -4.87 -8.48
C VAL A 75 6.84 -6.01 -9.28
N GLN A 76 5.53 -5.97 -9.58
CA GLN A 76 4.90 -6.93 -10.49
C GLN A 76 5.58 -6.93 -11.86
N ALA A 77 5.90 -5.75 -12.42
CA ALA A 77 6.58 -5.67 -13.72
C ALA A 77 7.91 -6.43 -13.75
N VAL A 78 8.70 -6.39 -12.67
CA VAL A 78 9.99 -7.10 -12.61
C VAL A 78 9.79 -8.58 -12.30
N ILE A 79 9.07 -8.89 -11.22
CA ILE A 79 8.96 -10.24 -10.67
C ILE A 79 8.12 -11.14 -11.58
N TRP A 80 7.01 -10.63 -12.13
CA TRP A 80 6.17 -11.41 -13.04
C TRP A 80 6.83 -11.63 -14.39
N GLU A 81 7.39 -10.58 -15.01
CA GLU A 81 7.93 -10.70 -16.37
C GLU A 81 9.22 -11.51 -16.41
N ARG A 82 10.05 -11.45 -15.37
CA ARG A 82 11.34 -12.17 -15.32
C ARG A 82 11.26 -13.53 -14.66
N LEU A 83 10.49 -13.65 -13.57
CA LEU A 83 10.48 -14.84 -12.72
C LEU A 83 9.15 -15.59 -12.72
N ARG A 84 8.08 -15.01 -13.31
CA ARG A 84 6.71 -15.59 -13.33
C ARG A 84 6.16 -15.90 -11.94
N LEU A 85 6.54 -15.09 -10.96
CA LEU A 85 6.10 -15.22 -9.58
C LEU A 85 4.90 -14.29 -9.31
N PRO A 86 3.73 -14.81 -8.91
CA PRO A 86 2.47 -14.05 -8.79
C PRO A 86 2.27 -13.46 -7.38
N PHE A 87 3.27 -12.76 -6.83
CA PHE A 87 3.16 -12.17 -5.48
C PHE A 87 3.78 -10.77 -5.36
N GLY A 88 3.94 -10.06 -6.49
CA GLY A 88 4.64 -8.77 -6.52
C GLY A 88 3.91 -7.67 -5.75
N ALA A 89 2.57 -7.64 -5.81
CA ALA A 89 1.78 -6.68 -5.03
C ALA A 89 1.79 -7.06 -3.54
N THR A 90 1.63 -8.35 -3.26
CA THR A 90 1.52 -8.88 -1.89
C THR A 90 2.81 -8.67 -1.11
N ILE A 91 3.99 -8.95 -1.69
CA ILE A 91 5.27 -8.71 -0.99
C ILE A 91 5.50 -7.23 -0.70
N SER A 92 5.06 -6.34 -1.61
CA SER A 92 5.16 -4.89 -1.42
C SER A 92 4.27 -4.42 -0.26
N ILE A 93 3.02 -4.86 -0.21
CA ILE A 93 2.07 -4.49 0.85
C ILE A 93 2.43 -5.13 2.20
N LEU A 94 2.90 -6.36 2.23
CA LEU A 94 3.39 -6.97 3.47
C LEU A 94 4.61 -6.21 4.02
N GLY A 95 5.49 -5.74 3.14
CA GLY A 95 6.65 -4.92 3.51
C GLY A 95 6.24 -3.61 4.18
N ILE A 96 5.40 -2.82 3.51
CA ILE A 96 4.97 -1.53 4.08
C ILE A 96 4.16 -1.71 5.37
N LEU A 97 3.25 -2.70 5.44
CA LEU A 97 2.47 -2.96 6.66
C LEU A 97 3.38 -3.38 7.82
N LEU A 98 4.42 -4.18 7.58
CA LEU A 98 5.40 -4.48 8.61
C LEU A 98 6.09 -3.21 9.13
N GLY A 99 6.55 -2.35 8.22
CA GLY A 99 7.19 -1.08 8.57
C GLY A 99 6.26 -0.14 9.35
N GLU A 100 5.01 -0.02 8.90
CA GLU A 100 3.98 0.77 9.55
C GLU A 100 3.68 0.22 10.95
N TRP A 101 3.36 -1.07 11.08
CA TRP A 101 3.01 -1.67 12.38
C TRP A 101 4.15 -1.60 13.40
N ILE A 102 5.40 -1.84 12.98
CA ILE A 102 6.57 -1.63 13.85
C ILE A 102 6.59 -0.18 14.35
N ASN A 103 6.41 0.78 13.44
CA ASN A 103 6.43 2.19 13.80
C ASN A 103 5.24 2.59 14.70
N ARG A 104 4.02 2.14 14.41
CA ARG A 104 2.82 2.45 15.21
C ARG A 104 2.93 1.88 16.62
N TYR A 105 3.44 0.66 16.74
CA TYR A 105 3.53 0.00 18.04
C TYR A 105 4.67 0.54 18.90
N PHE A 106 5.89 0.61 18.37
CA PHE A 106 7.06 0.96 19.18
C PHE A 106 7.25 2.47 19.33
N ASN A 107 6.90 3.27 18.32
CA ASN A 107 7.05 4.73 18.39
C ASN A 107 5.75 5.42 18.82
N PHE A 108 4.67 5.31 18.01
CA PHE A 108 3.44 6.07 18.30
C PHE A 108 2.81 5.65 19.63
N TRP A 109 2.75 4.36 19.92
CA TRP A 109 2.27 3.87 21.20
C TRP A 109 3.39 3.77 22.24
N GLY A 110 4.48 3.06 21.94
CA GLY A 110 5.52 2.74 22.92
C GLY A 110 6.30 3.95 23.44
N TRP A 111 6.50 4.98 22.62
CA TRP A 111 7.24 6.18 23.01
C TRP A 111 6.34 7.39 23.23
N THR A 112 5.33 7.62 22.38
CA THR A 112 4.47 8.82 22.44
C THR A 112 3.06 8.56 22.96
N TYR A 113 2.74 7.32 23.36
CA TYR A 113 1.52 6.93 24.09
C TYR A 113 0.19 7.19 23.35
N PHE A 114 0.20 7.30 22.03
CA PHE A 114 -1.03 7.32 21.24
C PHE A 114 -1.65 5.91 21.15
N PRO A 115 -2.95 5.74 21.43
CA PRO A 115 -3.60 4.43 21.40
C PRO A 115 -3.53 3.79 20.02
N ILE A 116 -3.32 2.47 19.98
CA ILE A 116 -3.23 1.72 18.72
C ILE A 116 -4.53 1.82 17.89
N ASN A 117 -5.70 1.87 18.53
CA ASN A 117 -6.98 2.07 17.84
C ASN A 117 -7.18 3.49 17.29
N PHE A 118 -6.28 4.43 17.59
CA PHE A 118 -6.23 5.75 16.98
C PHE A 118 -5.23 5.80 15.81
N VAL A 119 -4.13 5.02 15.89
CA VAL A 119 -3.00 5.13 14.97
C VAL A 119 -2.76 3.93 14.05
N PHE A 120 -3.73 3.02 13.92
CA PHE A 120 -3.60 1.83 13.10
C PHE A 120 -3.49 2.17 11.59
N PRO A 121 -2.68 1.40 10.83
CA PRO A 121 -2.56 1.56 9.38
C PRO A 121 -3.77 1.00 8.63
N THR A 122 -3.95 1.45 7.40
CA THR A 122 -4.97 0.97 6.47
C THR A 122 -4.67 -0.48 6.05
N ALA A 123 -5.67 -1.36 6.13
CA ALA A 123 -5.55 -2.71 5.61
C ALA A 123 -5.51 -2.70 4.07
N ALA A 124 -4.49 -3.33 3.50
CA ALA A 124 -4.28 -3.36 2.04
C ALA A 124 -4.01 -4.76 1.46
N VAL A 125 -3.90 -5.79 2.30
CA VAL A 125 -3.56 -7.15 1.86
C VAL A 125 -4.60 -7.71 0.89
N HIS A 126 -5.89 -7.48 1.14
CA HIS A 126 -6.97 -7.94 0.24
C HIS A 126 -6.88 -7.31 -1.15
N MET A 127 -6.42 -6.05 -1.26
CA MET A 127 -6.25 -5.36 -2.54
C MET A 127 -5.07 -5.95 -3.31
N ALA A 128 -3.97 -6.25 -2.62
CA ALA A 128 -2.78 -6.86 -3.19
C ALA A 128 -3.04 -8.27 -3.73
N ILE A 129 -3.75 -9.10 -2.96
CA ILE A 129 -4.13 -10.44 -3.41
C ILE A 129 -4.98 -10.35 -4.67
N PHE A 130 -5.96 -9.45 -4.71
CA PHE A 130 -6.79 -9.27 -5.90
C PHE A 130 -5.94 -8.88 -7.12
N LEU A 131 -5.03 -7.91 -6.96
CA LEU A 131 -4.17 -7.43 -8.04
C LEU A 131 -3.22 -8.52 -8.57
N ASP A 132 -2.60 -9.29 -7.68
CA ASP A 132 -1.73 -10.42 -8.04
C ASP A 132 -2.52 -11.55 -8.73
N VAL A 133 -3.71 -11.90 -8.24
CA VAL A 133 -4.55 -12.95 -8.82
C VAL A 133 -5.03 -12.56 -10.22
N VAL A 134 -5.44 -11.30 -10.44
CA VAL A 134 -5.82 -10.83 -11.78
C VAL A 134 -4.64 -10.96 -12.76
N LEU A 135 -3.43 -10.60 -12.33
CA LEU A 135 -2.22 -10.76 -13.15
C LEU A 135 -1.90 -12.22 -13.44
N MET A 136 -2.01 -13.09 -12.43
CA MET A 136 -1.74 -14.51 -12.56
C MET A 136 -2.73 -15.18 -13.55
N LEU A 137 -4.03 -14.91 -13.40
CA LEU A 137 -5.07 -15.55 -14.21
C LEU A 137 -5.09 -15.04 -15.65
N SER A 138 -4.91 -13.73 -15.85
CA SER A 138 -4.94 -13.13 -17.19
C SER A 138 -3.61 -13.20 -17.92
N SER A 139 -2.49 -13.32 -17.19
CA SER A 139 -1.12 -13.20 -17.69
C SER A 139 -0.86 -11.91 -18.49
N SER A 140 -1.71 -10.88 -18.34
CA SER A 140 -1.69 -9.67 -19.17
C SER A 140 -1.61 -8.42 -18.30
N PHE A 141 -0.52 -7.65 -18.46
CA PHE A 141 -0.35 -6.40 -17.72
C PHE A 141 -1.42 -5.37 -18.05
N LEU A 142 -1.91 -5.32 -19.30
CA LEU A 142 -2.98 -4.40 -19.71
C LEU A 142 -4.30 -4.76 -19.04
N PHE A 143 -4.60 -6.05 -18.96
CA PHE A 143 -5.81 -6.52 -18.28
C PHE A 143 -5.74 -6.24 -16.79
N THR A 144 -4.59 -6.49 -16.16
CA THR A 144 -4.35 -6.13 -14.74
C THR A 144 -4.43 -4.64 -14.51
N ALA A 145 -3.91 -3.81 -15.42
CA ALA A 145 -4.01 -2.36 -15.27
C ALA A 145 -5.48 -1.92 -15.17
N VAL A 146 -6.35 -2.42 -16.05
CA VAL A 146 -7.76 -2.04 -16.10
C VAL A 146 -8.57 -2.69 -14.98
N VAL A 147 -8.62 -4.02 -14.94
CA VAL A 147 -9.48 -4.76 -13.99
C VAL A 147 -8.87 -4.77 -12.60
N GLY A 148 -7.57 -5.02 -12.51
CA GLY A 148 -6.83 -4.99 -11.25
C GLY A 148 -6.78 -3.59 -10.65
N GLY A 149 -6.49 -2.56 -11.45
CA GLY A 149 -6.50 -1.16 -11.00
C GLY A 149 -7.87 -0.67 -10.54
N LEU A 150 -8.94 -1.02 -11.26
CA LEU A 150 -10.31 -0.69 -10.83
C LEU A 150 -10.67 -1.42 -9.54
N GLY A 151 -10.42 -2.73 -9.46
CA GLY A 151 -10.69 -3.52 -8.26
C GLY A 151 -9.89 -3.05 -7.04
N TRP A 152 -8.64 -2.63 -7.24
CA TRP A 152 -7.79 -2.05 -6.19
C TRP A 152 -8.46 -0.85 -5.50
N GLY A 153 -8.97 0.11 -6.27
CA GLY A 153 -9.69 1.27 -5.72
C GLY A 153 -11.02 0.90 -5.06
N LEU A 154 -11.79 0.00 -5.69
CA LEU A 154 -13.11 -0.40 -5.19
C LEU A 154 -13.04 -1.24 -3.90
N LEU A 155 -11.99 -2.03 -3.71
CA LEU A 155 -11.84 -2.91 -2.55
C LEU A 155 -11.30 -2.18 -1.31
N MET A 156 -10.77 -0.97 -1.45
CA MET A 156 -10.15 -0.25 -0.35
C MET A 156 -11.13 0.01 0.80
N TYR A 157 -12.23 0.71 0.52
CA TYR A 157 -13.16 1.12 1.57
C TYR A 157 -13.94 -0.07 2.17
N PRO A 158 -14.49 -1.03 1.38
CA PRO A 158 -15.15 -2.21 1.93
C PRO A 158 -14.22 -3.09 2.78
N GLY A 159 -12.95 -3.24 2.39
CA GLY A 159 -11.99 -4.05 3.14
C GLY A 159 -11.54 -3.44 4.46
N ASN A 160 -11.62 -2.11 4.59
CA ASN A 160 -11.30 -1.39 5.82
C ASN A 160 -12.51 -1.10 6.71
N TRP A 161 -13.72 -1.08 6.13
CA TRP A 161 -14.96 -0.77 6.85
C TRP A 161 -15.13 -1.57 8.15
N PRO A 162 -14.86 -2.88 8.24
CA PRO A 162 -14.98 -3.64 9.48
C PRO A 162 -14.14 -3.09 10.65
N VAL A 163 -13.00 -2.44 10.34
CA VAL A 163 -12.09 -1.87 11.34
C VAL A 163 -12.54 -0.46 11.75
N ILE A 164 -12.97 0.37 10.78
CA ILE A 164 -13.31 1.78 11.04
C ILE A 164 -14.76 2.00 11.47
N ALA A 165 -15.69 1.08 11.15
CA ALA A 165 -17.11 1.25 11.45
C ALA A 165 -17.43 1.53 12.93
N PRO A 166 -16.79 0.83 13.91
CA PRO A 166 -17.00 1.14 15.33
C PRO A 166 -16.59 2.58 15.71
N LEU A 167 -15.64 3.17 14.99
CA LEU A 167 -15.16 4.54 15.23
C LEU A 167 -16.08 5.60 14.64
N HIS A 168 -17.00 5.21 13.75
CA HIS A 168 -17.97 6.11 13.12
C HIS A 168 -19.31 6.18 13.88
N VAL A 169 -19.42 5.50 15.02
CA VAL A 169 -20.60 5.60 15.89
C VAL A 169 -20.73 7.04 16.40
N PRO A 170 -21.92 7.68 16.26
CA PRO A 170 -22.14 9.03 16.77
C PRO A 170 -22.19 9.04 18.30
N VAL A 171 -21.59 10.07 18.89
CA VAL A 171 -21.60 10.35 20.33
C VAL A 171 -21.90 11.84 20.54
N GLU A 172 -22.76 12.14 21.50
CA GLU A 172 -22.92 13.51 21.99
C GLU A 172 -21.80 13.81 23.00
N TYR A 173 -20.95 14.79 22.67
CA TYR A 173 -19.83 15.21 23.49
C TYR A 173 -19.95 16.72 23.76
N ASN A 174 -20.19 17.10 25.01
CA ASN A 174 -20.41 18.50 25.42
C ASN A 174 -21.45 19.24 24.55
N GLY A 175 -22.55 18.58 24.21
CA GLY A 175 -23.63 19.15 23.38
C GLY A 175 -23.35 19.22 21.88
N MET A 176 -22.23 18.66 21.41
CA MET A 176 -21.91 18.53 19.98
C MET A 176 -21.92 17.07 19.55
N LEU A 177 -22.38 16.82 18.33
CA LEU A 177 -22.31 15.49 17.70
C LEU A 177 -20.89 15.27 17.16
N MET A 178 -20.22 14.23 17.66
CA MET A 178 -18.89 13.81 17.20
C MET A 178 -18.87 12.30 16.94
N SER A 179 -18.05 11.84 16.00
CA SER A 179 -17.76 10.40 15.92
C SER A 179 -16.77 9.99 17.02
N VAL A 180 -16.72 8.69 17.35
CA VAL A 180 -15.68 8.17 18.25
C VAL A 180 -14.27 8.48 17.71
N ALA A 181 -14.06 8.46 16.39
CA ALA A 181 -12.79 8.87 15.78
C ALA A 181 -12.45 10.34 16.06
N ASP A 182 -13.41 11.26 15.90
CA ASP A 182 -13.20 12.68 16.20
C ASP A 182 -12.90 12.90 17.69
N ILE A 183 -13.55 12.14 18.58
CA ILE A 183 -13.29 12.18 20.03
C ILE A 183 -11.87 11.69 20.33
N GLN A 184 -11.38 10.63 19.68
CA GLN A 184 -9.98 10.21 19.82
C GLN A 184 -9.02 11.33 19.42
N GLY A 185 -9.25 11.96 18.25
CA GLY A 185 -8.43 13.09 17.79
C GLY A 185 -8.49 14.33 18.68
N TYR A 186 -9.60 14.51 19.42
CA TYR A 186 -9.78 15.58 20.40
C TYR A 186 -9.09 15.29 21.74
N HIS A 187 -9.20 14.06 22.25
CA HIS A 187 -8.63 13.67 23.55
C HIS A 187 -7.11 13.48 23.52
N TYR A 188 -6.58 12.87 22.45
CA TYR A 188 -5.16 12.59 22.32
C TYR A 188 -4.47 13.75 21.60
N VAL A 189 -4.03 14.72 22.39
CA VAL A 189 -3.46 15.99 21.91
C VAL A 189 -2.23 15.75 21.02
N ARG A 190 -2.32 16.18 19.78
CA ARG A 190 -1.21 16.19 18.82
C ARG A 190 -0.66 17.62 18.72
N THR A 191 0.52 17.86 19.30
CA THR A 191 1.11 19.21 19.43
C THR A 191 1.35 19.92 18.10
N GLY A 192 1.67 19.17 17.04
CA GLY A 192 2.00 19.71 15.72
C GLY A 192 0.92 19.54 14.64
N THR A 193 -0.21 18.91 14.96
CA THR A 193 -1.26 18.61 13.95
C THR A 193 -2.64 19.05 14.44
N PRO A 194 -2.92 20.37 14.43
CA PRO A 194 -4.24 20.89 14.77
C PRO A 194 -5.31 20.48 13.74
N GLU A 195 -6.58 20.53 14.16
CA GLU A 195 -7.75 20.07 13.39
C GLU A 195 -7.83 20.66 11.98
N TYR A 196 -7.49 21.94 11.81
CA TYR A 196 -7.66 22.63 10.53
C TYR A 196 -6.72 22.13 9.42
N ILE A 197 -5.62 21.45 9.78
CA ILE A 197 -4.70 20.83 8.80
C ILE A 197 -5.35 19.57 8.19
N ARG A 198 -6.32 18.97 8.88
CA ARG A 198 -7.00 17.77 8.44
C ARG A 198 -7.71 18.00 7.12
N MET A 199 -7.25 17.27 6.10
CA MET A 199 -7.84 17.25 4.77
C MET A 199 -8.86 16.10 4.70
N VAL A 200 -10.10 16.39 5.10
CA VAL A 200 -11.23 15.44 5.06
C VAL A 200 -12.46 16.03 4.38
N GLU A 201 -13.49 15.21 4.20
CA GLU A 201 -14.79 15.66 3.73
C GLU A 201 -15.40 16.76 4.61
N LYS A 202 -15.68 17.94 4.04
CA LYS A 202 -16.38 19.08 4.70
C LYS A 202 -17.70 19.46 4.02
N GLY A 203 -18.20 18.59 3.13
CA GLY A 203 -19.36 18.87 2.28
C GLY A 203 -19.08 19.88 1.15
N THR A 204 -19.90 19.87 0.10
CA THR A 204 -19.93 20.91 -0.94
C THR A 204 -21.37 21.09 -1.44
N LEU A 205 -21.71 22.26 -1.98
CA LEU A 205 -23.03 22.52 -2.58
C LEU A 205 -23.32 21.65 -3.83
N ARG A 206 -22.31 20.94 -4.34
CA ARG A 206 -22.40 20.07 -5.52
C ARG A 206 -22.43 18.59 -5.15
N THR A 207 -22.35 18.26 -3.85
CA THR A 207 -22.39 16.89 -3.38
C THR A 207 -23.84 16.50 -3.13
N PHE A 208 -24.29 15.44 -3.80
CA PHE A 208 -25.65 14.90 -3.64
C PHE A 208 -25.59 13.55 -2.92
N GLY A 209 -26.43 13.38 -1.89
CA GLY A 209 -26.66 12.08 -1.25
C GLY A 209 -25.52 11.57 -0.37
N LYS A 210 -25.58 10.27 -0.06
CA LYS A 210 -24.62 9.54 0.78
C LYS A 210 -23.52 8.83 -0.04
N ASP A 211 -23.45 9.11 -1.34
CA ASP A 211 -22.69 8.31 -2.31
C ASP A 211 -21.22 8.74 -2.46
N VAL A 212 -20.72 9.56 -1.54
CA VAL A 212 -19.35 10.10 -1.58
C VAL A 212 -18.30 8.99 -1.62
N ALA A 213 -18.42 7.99 -0.74
CA ALA A 213 -17.46 6.88 -0.68
C ALA A 213 -17.45 6.05 -1.98
N PRO A 214 -18.61 5.59 -2.53
CA PRO A 214 -18.64 4.92 -3.83
C PRO A 214 -18.02 5.74 -4.96
N VAL A 215 -18.37 7.03 -5.08
CA VAL A 215 -17.84 7.90 -6.14
C VAL A 215 -16.32 8.06 -6.02
N SER A 216 -15.82 8.29 -4.80
CA SER A 216 -14.39 8.36 -4.53
C SER A 216 -13.68 7.04 -4.82
N ALA A 217 -14.28 5.89 -4.50
CA ALA A 217 -13.70 4.58 -4.79
C ALA A 217 -13.58 4.33 -6.29
N PHE A 218 -14.63 4.64 -7.08
CA PHE A 218 -14.57 4.56 -8.54
C PHE A 218 -13.54 5.49 -9.15
N PHE A 219 -13.48 6.74 -8.68
CA PHE A 219 -12.47 7.71 -9.12
C PHE A 219 -11.05 7.21 -8.80
N SER A 220 -10.82 6.73 -7.58
CA SER A 220 -9.53 6.17 -7.18
C SER A 220 -9.15 4.97 -8.03
N GLY A 221 -10.11 4.10 -8.36
CA GLY A 221 -9.91 2.96 -9.25
C GLY A 221 -9.52 3.39 -10.66
N PHE A 222 -10.24 4.34 -11.26
CA PHE A 222 -9.90 4.88 -12.58
C PHE A 222 -8.48 5.49 -12.61
N MET A 223 -8.13 6.31 -11.63
CA MET A 223 -6.79 6.89 -11.53
C MET A 223 -5.73 5.82 -11.29
N SER A 224 -6.06 4.78 -10.51
CA SER A 224 -5.17 3.64 -10.26
C SER A 224 -4.83 2.87 -11.54
N ILE A 225 -5.71 2.82 -12.55
CA ILE A 225 -5.39 2.25 -13.87
C ILE A 225 -4.22 3.02 -14.51
N LEU A 226 -4.27 4.35 -14.49
CA LEU A 226 -3.25 5.22 -15.09
C LEU A 226 -1.93 5.11 -14.33
N ILE A 227 -1.99 5.16 -12.99
CA ILE A 227 -0.80 5.02 -12.14
C ILE A 227 -0.19 3.63 -12.30
N TYR A 228 -1.00 2.57 -12.32
CA TYR A 228 -0.51 1.21 -12.56
C TYR A 228 0.24 1.13 -13.89
N PHE A 229 -0.36 1.64 -14.98
CA PHE A 229 0.29 1.61 -16.29
C PHE A 229 1.63 2.33 -16.27
N MET A 230 1.67 3.56 -15.74
CA MET A 230 2.90 4.34 -15.62
C MET A 230 3.96 3.62 -14.78
N TRP A 231 3.58 3.12 -13.60
CA TRP A 231 4.51 2.47 -12.68
C TRP A 231 4.96 1.09 -13.13
N HIS A 232 4.16 0.39 -13.95
CA HIS A 232 4.59 -0.84 -14.61
C HIS A 232 5.80 -0.59 -15.53
N PHE A 233 5.77 0.49 -16.33
CA PHE A 233 6.92 0.87 -17.15
C PHE A 233 8.10 1.39 -16.33
N VAL A 234 7.83 2.12 -15.25
CA VAL A 234 8.88 2.52 -14.29
C VAL A 234 9.54 1.28 -13.68
N GLY A 235 8.77 0.25 -13.33
CA GLY A 235 9.29 -1.04 -12.87
C GLY A 235 10.18 -1.73 -13.91
N ARG A 236 9.75 -1.75 -15.18
CA ARG A 236 10.60 -2.25 -16.27
C ARG A 236 11.90 -1.47 -16.41
N TRP A 237 11.85 -0.14 -16.24
CA TRP A 237 13.03 0.72 -16.28
C TRP A 237 13.97 0.45 -15.10
N PHE A 238 13.46 0.35 -13.87
CA PHE A 238 14.24 -0.02 -12.69
C PHE A 238 14.84 -1.41 -12.80
N GLY A 239 14.16 -2.33 -13.48
CA GLY A 239 14.67 -3.67 -13.78
C GLY A 239 15.72 -3.71 -14.90
N THR A 240 16.21 -2.59 -15.42
CA THR A 240 17.19 -2.59 -16.53
C THR A 240 18.54 -3.20 -16.13
N VAL A 241 19.15 -3.93 -17.06
CA VAL A 241 20.50 -4.53 -16.90
C VAL A 241 21.53 -3.89 -17.82
N LYS A 242 21.19 -2.72 -18.40
CA LYS A 242 22.04 -2.03 -19.37
C LYS A 242 23.22 -1.36 -18.68
N PHE A 243 24.44 -1.69 -19.09
CA PHE A 243 25.65 -0.99 -18.68
C PHE A 243 25.88 0.24 -19.56
N VAL A 244 26.25 1.37 -18.95
CA VAL A 244 26.59 2.61 -19.65
C VAL A 244 28.10 2.74 -19.73
N LYS A 245 28.64 2.85 -20.94
CA LYS A 245 30.07 3.17 -21.13
C LYS A 245 30.25 4.67 -20.95
N LYS A 246 31.30 5.07 -20.23
CA LYS A 246 31.73 6.47 -20.18
C LYS A 246 32.30 6.82 -21.57
N THR A 247 31.60 7.68 -22.30
CA THR A 247 32.10 8.36 -23.50
C THR A 247 33.09 9.44 -23.11
#